data_AF-A0A6J2K7M5-F1
#
_entry.id   AF-A0A6J2K7M5-F1
#
_cell.length_a   1.000
_cell.length_b   1.000
_cell.length_c   1.000
_cell.angle_alpha   90.00
_cell.angle_beta   90.00
_cell.angle_gamma   90.00
#
_symmetry.space_group_name_H-M   'P 1'
#
loop_
_entity.id
_entity.type
_entity.pdbx_description
1 polymer ?
#
loop_
_entity_poly.entity_id
_entity_poly.type
_entity_poly.pdbx_seq_one_letter_code
_entity_poly.pdbx_strand_id
1 'polypeptide(L)'
;MNESVNIVAIVSKLLDSEKYKEALSIPYDEEHIENFKENCWEIVSVIIKKIDDDTLTIKPSLYAACEQLLSIILERSTPEETLLVFIEQIELAKNDAQFSVSLTPLQQVLKKLSGKRGRSLEWCFNSIRTYIEGISIPDLNLEEKECLLLDSIPNFRRITKIYSMLPLFYDPFIDEIMKSSTDNTKAKEIVSVFLISLLVFRTQHRFILPLSSVNIRNIQGTVKDYNHSEVRTDIKIASVVTENEDHQYEQNVKDVILERALEFVSQTGWSVESLSAGAKSAGYPTITHGLFPNGGGDLIHYFNIKCNQQLAEQMKLWPQEDLKGGSKVPAKFIENAIVTRLLMIKPYKSTWPKAMAIQTLPNNVPNGLATLLSLVDDICYHSGDRSVDFNWYIRRVGLAGIYKAAELFYLTDNSQENNATRSFVSSRIRDAQVIQGALNLNPVTAAPQTLTAAFVTAKNILGINTLK
;
A
#
# COMPACT_ATOMS: atom_id res chain seq x y z
N MET A 1 -24.35 -16.43 -46.90
CA MET A 1 -23.21 -15.71 -46.29
C MET A 1 -23.72 -14.33 -45.91
N ASN A 2 -24.30 -14.20 -44.71
CA ASN A 2 -24.71 -12.88 -44.21
C ASN A 2 -23.44 -12.17 -43.74
N GLU A 3 -23.19 -10.96 -44.25
CA GLU A 3 -22.21 -10.06 -43.67
C GLU A 3 -22.52 -9.94 -42.17
N SER A 4 -21.56 -10.27 -41.31
CA SER A 4 -21.71 -10.10 -39.87
C SER A 4 -21.92 -8.61 -39.59
N VAL A 5 -23.18 -8.22 -39.41
CA VAL A 5 -23.56 -6.85 -39.06
C VAL A 5 -22.75 -6.44 -37.84
N ASN A 6 -21.84 -5.47 -38.02
CA ASN A 6 -20.99 -4.99 -36.93
C ASN A 6 -21.83 -4.09 -36.02
N ILE A 7 -22.51 -4.70 -35.05
CA ILE A 7 -23.43 -4.03 -34.13
C ILE A 7 -22.73 -2.95 -33.29
N VAL A 8 -21.45 -3.15 -32.99
CA VAL A 8 -20.60 -2.20 -32.28
C VAL A 8 -20.43 -0.90 -33.07
N ALA A 9 -20.18 -1.01 -34.37
CA ALA A 9 -20.09 0.13 -35.27
C ALA A 9 -21.44 0.86 -35.43
N ILE A 10 -22.56 0.12 -35.45
CA ILE A 10 -23.91 0.70 -35.51
C ILE A 10 -24.19 1.51 -34.24
N VAL A 11 -23.98 0.93 -33.06
CA VAL A 11 -24.18 1.61 -31.77
C VAL A 11 -23.30 2.86 -31.70
N SER A 12 -22.01 2.76 -32.07
CA SER A 12 -21.13 3.95 -32.12
C SER A 12 -21.70 5.04 -33.03
N LYS A 13 -22.12 4.68 -34.25
CA LYS A 13 -22.62 5.64 -35.25
C LYS A 13 -23.92 6.32 -34.80
N LEU A 14 -24.81 5.59 -34.15
CA LEU A 14 -26.07 6.14 -33.63
C LEU A 14 -25.84 7.11 -32.47
N LEU A 15 -24.89 6.78 -31.57
CA LEU A 15 -24.47 7.69 -30.50
C LEU A 15 -23.82 8.96 -31.07
N ASP A 16 -22.99 8.83 -32.10
CA ASP A 16 -22.36 9.96 -32.80
C ASP A 16 -23.36 10.85 -33.55
N SER A 17 -24.43 10.24 -34.07
CA SER A 17 -25.49 10.93 -34.82
C SER A 17 -26.63 11.46 -33.93
N GLU A 18 -26.47 11.40 -32.60
CA GLU A 18 -27.45 11.83 -31.59
C GLU A 18 -28.82 11.12 -31.67
N LYS A 19 -28.84 9.92 -32.29
CA LYS A 19 -30.03 9.08 -32.45
C LYS A 19 -30.19 8.11 -31.28
N TYR A 20 -30.29 8.65 -30.06
CA TYR A 20 -30.25 7.87 -28.82
C TYR A 20 -31.40 6.86 -28.68
N LYS A 21 -32.60 7.21 -29.15
CA LYS A 21 -33.76 6.31 -29.08
C LYS A 21 -33.58 5.06 -29.96
N GLU A 22 -32.97 5.23 -31.14
CA GLU A 22 -32.63 4.12 -32.03
C GLU A 22 -31.52 3.26 -31.41
N ALA A 23 -30.52 3.88 -30.76
CA ALA A 23 -29.48 3.12 -30.06
C ALA A 23 -30.06 2.27 -28.91
N LEU A 24 -31.07 2.79 -28.19
CA LEU A 24 -31.73 2.10 -27.09
C LEU A 24 -32.72 1.00 -27.53
N SER A 25 -33.18 1.01 -28.79
CA SER A 25 -34.05 -0.05 -29.32
C SER A 25 -33.28 -1.29 -29.77
N ILE A 26 -32.01 -1.13 -30.20
CA ILE A 26 -31.15 -2.24 -30.68
C ILE A 26 -31.15 -3.48 -29.79
N PRO A 27 -31.05 -3.38 -28.45
CA PRO A 27 -31.07 -4.56 -27.60
C PRO A 27 -32.39 -5.34 -27.66
N TYR A 28 -33.49 -4.74 -28.09
CA TYR A 28 -34.82 -5.35 -28.15
C TYR A 28 -35.22 -5.86 -29.54
N ASP A 29 -34.43 -5.54 -30.57
CA ASP A 29 -34.71 -5.97 -31.94
C ASP A 29 -34.35 -7.46 -32.13
N GLU A 30 -35.30 -8.26 -32.64
CA GLU A 30 -35.14 -9.72 -32.80
C GLU A 30 -33.95 -10.10 -33.69
N GLU A 31 -33.59 -9.25 -34.65
CA GLU A 31 -32.45 -9.47 -35.57
C GLU A 31 -31.09 -9.21 -34.91
N HIS A 32 -31.05 -8.40 -33.83
CA HIS A 32 -29.81 -7.87 -33.27
C HIS A 32 -29.52 -8.35 -31.85
N ILE A 33 -30.48 -9.03 -31.20
CA ILE A 33 -30.41 -9.43 -29.80
C ILE A 33 -29.26 -10.39 -29.48
N GLU A 34 -29.01 -11.41 -30.31
CA GLU A 34 -27.94 -12.39 -30.07
C GLU A 34 -26.56 -11.76 -30.30
N ASN A 35 -26.42 -11.01 -31.40
CA ASN A 35 -25.19 -10.32 -31.75
C ASN A 35 -24.84 -9.22 -30.72
N PHE A 36 -25.83 -8.55 -30.13
CA PHE A 36 -25.63 -7.58 -29.05
C PHE A 36 -25.07 -8.27 -27.79
N LYS A 37 -25.58 -9.47 -27.46
CA LYS A 37 -25.14 -10.24 -26.30
C LYS A 37 -23.71 -10.74 -26.44
N GLU A 38 -23.33 -11.22 -27.62
CA GLU A 38 -21.96 -11.70 -27.91
C GLU A 38 -20.92 -10.56 -27.88
N ASN A 39 -21.32 -9.33 -28.23
CA ASN A 39 -20.41 -8.18 -28.34
C ASN A 39 -20.51 -7.19 -27.16
N CYS A 40 -21.10 -7.58 -26.03
CA CYS A 40 -21.27 -6.69 -24.87
C CYS A 40 -19.97 -6.01 -24.42
N TRP A 41 -18.83 -6.72 -24.46
CA TRP A 41 -17.53 -6.18 -24.04
C TRP A 41 -17.03 -5.02 -24.94
N GLU A 42 -17.18 -5.16 -26.27
CA GLU A 42 -16.81 -4.11 -27.22
C GLU A 42 -17.75 -2.90 -27.10
N ILE A 43 -19.04 -3.17 -26.90
CA ILE A 43 -20.07 -2.12 -26.77
C ILE A 43 -19.82 -1.27 -25.52
N VAL A 44 -19.51 -1.89 -24.36
CA VAL A 44 -19.15 -1.15 -23.14
C VAL A 44 -17.95 -0.22 -23.39
N SER A 45 -16.91 -0.73 -24.06
CA SER A 45 -15.71 0.05 -24.39
C SER A 45 -16.02 1.24 -25.30
N VAL A 46 -16.91 1.07 -26.29
CA VAL A 46 -17.34 2.15 -27.18
C VAL A 46 -18.16 3.19 -26.43
N ILE A 47 -19.12 2.76 -25.61
CA ILE A 47 -20.00 3.66 -24.84
C ILE A 47 -19.17 4.54 -23.91
N ILE A 48 -18.26 3.95 -23.13
CA ILE A 48 -17.45 4.69 -22.15
C ILE A 48 -16.49 5.66 -22.84
N LYS A 49 -15.90 5.29 -23.99
CA LYS A 49 -15.04 6.18 -24.78
C LYS A 49 -15.73 7.45 -25.30
N LYS A 50 -17.07 7.49 -25.34
CA LYS A 50 -17.85 8.68 -25.74
C LYS A 50 -18.09 9.67 -24.59
N ILE A 51 -17.66 9.33 -23.38
CA ILE A 51 -17.88 10.12 -22.17
C ILE A 51 -16.60 10.89 -21.83
N ASP A 52 -16.75 12.20 -21.71
CA ASP A 52 -15.73 13.14 -21.22
C ASP A 52 -16.28 13.91 -20.01
N ASP A 53 -15.40 14.62 -19.29
CA ASP A 53 -15.77 15.32 -18.04
C ASP A 53 -16.89 16.34 -18.23
N ASP A 54 -16.96 16.98 -19.40
CA ASP A 54 -17.97 17.97 -19.74
C ASP A 54 -19.23 17.37 -20.39
N THR A 55 -19.24 16.06 -20.71
CA THR A 55 -20.35 15.42 -21.44
C THR A 55 -21.67 15.53 -20.68
N LEU A 56 -21.66 15.41 -19.36
CA LEU A 56 -22.86 15.57 -18.54
C LEU A 56 -23.47 16.98 -18.68
N THR A 57 -22.63 18.00 -18.84
CA THR A 57 -23.05 19.40 -18.94
C THR A 57 -23.42 19.78 -20.38
N ILE A 58 -22.64 19.33 -21.37
CA ILE A 58 -22.80 19.71 -22.78
C ILE A 58 -23.85 18.83 -23.47
N LYS A 59 -23.87 17.52 -23.20
CA LYS A 59 -24.74 16.54 -23.86
C LYS A 59 -25.39 15.60 -22.83
N PRO A 60 -26.29 16.09 -21.97
CA PRO A 60 -26.95 15.27 -20.94
C PRO A 60 -27.73 14.09 -21.52
N SER A 61 -28.30 14.23 -22.72
CA SER A 61 -29.00 13.14 -23.40
C SER A 61 -28.09 12.00 -23.86
N LEU A 62 -26.85 12.31 -24.27
CA LEU A 62 -25.84 11.28 -24.58
C LEU A 62 -25.46 10.52 -23.30
N TYR A 63 -25.17 11.26 -22.23
CA TYR A 63 -24.81 10.67 -20.94
C TYR A 63 -25.90 9.72 -20.43
N ALA A 64 -27.16 10.18 -20.42
CA ALA A 64 -28.30 9.37 -20.00
C ALA A 64 -28.53 8.13 -20.90
N ALA A 65 -28.29 8.24 -22.20
CA ALA A 65 -28.37 7.11 -23.12
C ALA A 65 -27.26 6.08 -22.86
N CYS A 66 -26.03 6.55 -22.60
CA CYS A 66 -24.91 5.70 -22.22
C CYS A 66 -25.20 4.94 -20.92
N GLU A 67 -25.67 5.60 -19.86
CA GLU A 67 -26.04 4.94 -18.61
C GLU A 67 -27.13 3.88 -18.79
N GLN A 68 -28.16 4.18 -19.58
CA GLN A 68 -29.22 3.22 -19.89
C GLN A 68 -28.70 2.00 -20.66
N LEU A 69 -27.85 2.21 -21.67
CA LEU A 69 -27.23 1.11 -22.41
C LEU A 69 -26.35 0.23 -21.51
N LEU A 70 -25.57 0.84 -20.60
CA LEU A 70 -24.77 0.09 -19.62
C LEU A 70 -25.69 -0.73 -18.69
N SER A 71 -26.80 -0.16 -18.22
CA SER A 71 -27.79 -0.90 -17.41
C SER A 71 -28.40 -2.08 -18.17
N ILE A 72 -28.74 -1.90 -19.45
CA ILE A 72 -29.29 -2.97 -20.29
C ILE A 72 -28.26 -4.10 -20.48
N ILE A 73 -26.99 -3.76 -20.66
CA ILE A 73 -25.91 -4.75 -20.77
C ILE A 73 -25.83 -5.58 -19.49
N LEU A 74 -25.84 -4.94 -18.30
CA LEU A 74 -25.78 -5.62 -17.00
C LEU A 74 -26.92 -6.62 -16.75
N GLU A 75 -28.07 -6.43 -17.38
CA GLU A 75 -29.21 -7.34 -17.26
C GLU A 75 -29.07 -8.58 -18.15
N ARG A 76 -28.33 -8.47 -19.25
CA ARG A 76 -28.31 -9.48 -20.33
C ARG A 76 -27.02 -10.27 -20.44
N SER A 77 -25.91 -9.74 -19.92
CA SER A 77 -24.59 -10.35 -19.96
C SER A 77 -24.29 -11.25 -18.76
N THR A 78 -23.25 -12.08 -18.87
CA THR A 78 -22.76 -12.87 -17.73
C THR A 78 -22.04 -11.95 -16.73
N PRO A 79 -22.24 -12.12 -15.42
CA PRO A 79 -21.65 -11.22 -14.43
C PRO A 79 -20.12 -11.32 -14.39
N GLU A 80 -19.53 -12.48 -14.70
CA GLU A 80 -18.07 -12.66 -14.73
C GLU A 80 -17.39 -11.91 -15.87
N GLU A 81 -17.91 -12.00 -17.11
CA GLU A 81 -17.34 -11.28 -18.26
C GLU A 81 -17.48 -9.77 -18.06
N THR A 82 -18.65 -9.34 -17.61
CA THR A 82 -18.98 -7.93 -17.41
C THR A 82 -18.13 -7.30 -16.30
N LEU A 83 -17.83 -8.07 -15.25
CA LEU A 83 -16.90 -7.64 -14.20
C LEU A 83 -15.52 -7.31 -14.77
N LEU A 84 -14.96 -8.21 -15.59
CA LEU A 84 -13.61 -8.02 -16.15
C LEU A 84 -13.56 -6.81 -17.09
N VAL A 85 -14.61 -6.61 -17.90
CA VAL A 85 -14.70 -5.45 -18.78
C VAL A 85 -14.72 -4.15 -18.00
N PHE A 86 -15.56 -4.01 -16.96
CA PHE A 86 -15.59 -2.78 -16.16
C PHE A 86 -14.31 -2.55 -15.35
N ILE A 87 -13.63 -3.62 -14.91
CA ILE A 87 -12.30 -3.52 -14.32
C ILE A 87 -11.30 -2.92 -15.33
N GLU A 88 -11.25 -3.45 -16.55
CA GLU A 88 -10.40 -2.93 -17.62
C GLU A 88 -10.73 -1.45 -17.94
N GLN A 89 -12.01 -1.08 -17.99
CA GLN A 89 -12.41 0.30 -18.26
C GLN A 89 -12.02 1.27 -17.14
N ILE A 90 -11.96 0.83 -15.87
CA ILE A 90 -11.44 1.66 -14.77
C ILE A 90 -9.93 1.89 -14.95
N GLU A 91 -9.17 0.86 -15.30
CA GLU A 91 -7.72 0.99 -15.51
C GLU A 91 -7.39 1.86 -16.74
N LEU A 92 -8.21 1.77 -17.79
CA LEU A 92 -8.03 2.53 -19.04
C LEU A 92 -8.71 3.91 -19.04
N ALA A 93 -9.41 4.29 -17.97
CA ALA A 93 -10.13 5.55 -17.89
C ALA A 93 -9.16 6.74 -18.07
N LYS A 94 -9.50 7.64 -18.99
CA LYS A 94 -8.65 8.82 -19.29
C LYS A 94 -9.05 10.07 -18.52
N ASN A 95 -10.30 10.11 -18.07
CA ASN A 95 -10.90 11.24 -17.38
C ASN A 95 -11.76 10.75 -16.19
N ASP A 96 -12.22 11.67 -15.35
CA ASP A 96 -12.93 11.33 -14.12
C ASP A 96 -14.37 10.86 -14.41
N ALA A 97 -14.99 11.37 -15.47
CA ALA A 97 -16.33 10.95 -15.87
C ALA A 97 -16.38 9.48 -16.34
N GLN A 98 -15.40 9.01 -17.10
CA GLN A 98 -15.26 7.60 -17.50
C GLN A 98 -15.11 6.70 -16.28
N PHE A 99 -14.29 7.13 -15.32
CA PHE A 99 -14.13 6.44 -14.04
C PHE A 99 -15.46 6.40 -13.27
N SER A 100 -16.10 7.54 -13.07
CA SER A 100 -17.37 7.69 -12.34
C SER A 100 -18.50 6.85 -12.93
N VAL A 101 -18.68 6.88 -14.25
CA VAL A 101 -19.74 6.12 -14.94
C VAL A 101 -19.53 4.62 -14.81
N SER A 102 -18.28 4.17 -14.72
CA SER A 102 -17.95 2.74 -14.60
C SER A 102 -18.18 2.18 -13.19
N LEU A 103 -18.15 3.02 -12.15
CA LEU A 103 -18.31 2.57 -10.76
C LEU A 103 -19.70 1.99 -10.47
N THR A 104 -20.77 2.62 -10.95
CA THR A 104 -22.14 2.18 -10.65
C THR A 104 -22.45 0.80 -11.24
N PRO A 105 -22.19 0.53 -12.54
CA PRO A 105 -22.31 -0.82 -13.12
C PRO A 105 -21.46 -1.85 -12.39
N LEU A 106 -20.20 -1.51 -12.06
CA LEU A 106 -19.28 -2.41 -11.38
C LEU A 106 -19.81 -2.81 -9.99
N GLN A 107 -20.40 -1.85 -9.25
CA GLN A 107 -21.02 -2.12 -7.96
C GLN A 107 -22.18 -3.12 -8.11
N GLN A 108 -23.02 -2.95 -9.12
CA GLN A 108 -24.17 -3.81 -9.38
C GLN A 108 -23.73 -5.24 -9.76
N VAL A 109 -22.69 -5.40 -10.58
CA VAL A 109 -22.13 -6.72 -10.92
C VAL A 109 -21.58 -7.42 -9.68
N LEU A 110 -20.80 -6.70 -8.87
CA LEU A 110 -20.22 -7.25 -7.64
C LEU A 110 -21.29 -7.69 -6.63
N LYS A 111 -22.43 -6.98 -6.56
CA LYS A 111 -23.59 -7.40 -5.76
C LYS A 111 -24.25 -8.69 -6.27
N LYS A 112 -24.27 -8.91 -7.59
CA LYS A 112 -24.83 -10.14 -8.19
C LYS A 112 -23.96 -11.38 -7.95
N LEU A 113 -22.66 -11.21 -7.73
CA LEU A 113 -21.70 -12.31 -7.51
C LEU A 113 -21.71 -12.79 -6.05
N SER A 114 -22.53 -13.79 -5.72
CA SER A 114 -22.67 -14.31 -4.34
C SER A 114 -21.59 -15.34 -3.94
N GLY A 115 -21.08 -16.17 -4.87
CA GLY A 115 -20.24 -17.34 -4.54
C GLY A 115 -18.72 -17.17 -4.61
N LYS A 116 -18.19 -16.11 -5.25
CA LYS A 116 -16.73 -15.91 -5.50
C LYS A 116 -16.26 -14.46 -5.26
N ARG A 117 -17.00 -13.69 -4.47
CA ARG A 117 -16.86 -12.25 -4.38
C ARG A 117 -15.50 -11.74 -3.88
N GLY A 118 -14.82 -12.48 -3.01
CA GLY A 118 -13.58 -12.01 -2.39
C GLY A 118 -12.49 -11.59 -3.39
N ARG A 119 -12.11 -12.50 -4.31
CA ARG A 119 -11.09 -12.19 -5.35
C ARG A 119 -11.57 -11.13 -6.34
N SER A 120 -12.86 -11.12 -6.66
CA SER A 120 -13.46 -10.10 -7.54
C SER A 120 -13.40 -8.71 -6.93
N LEU A 121 -13.65 -8.59 -5.62
CA LEU A 121 -13.49 -7.34 -4.88
C LEU A 121 -12.02 -6.92 -4.85
N GLU A 122 -11.10 -7.85 -4.59
CA GLU A 122 -9.67 -7.56 -4.59
C GLU A 122 -9.19 -7.00 -5.93
N TRP A 123 -9.56 -7.62 -7.06
CA TRP A 123 -9.21 -7.12 -8.39
C TRP A 123 -9.82 -5.75 -8.68
N CYS A 124 -11.11 -5.57 -8.37
CA CYS A 124 -11.80 -4.29 -8.52
C CYS A 124 -11.11 -3.18 -7.71
N PHE A 125 -10.80 -3.46 -6.46
CA PHE A 125 -10.20 -2.52 -5.53
C PHE A 125 -8.77 -2.15 -5.94
N ASN A 126 -7.98 -3.13 -6.38
CA ASN A 126 -6.66 -2.87 -6.95
C ASN A 126 -6.76 -1.99 -8.21
N SER A 127 -7.76 -2.21 -9.06
CA SER A 127 -7.96 -1.39 -10.28
C SER A 127 -8.30 0.07 -9.94
N ILE A 128 -9.22 0.27 -8.99
CA ILE A 128 -9.56 1.60 -8.47
C ILE A 128 -8.33 2.28 -7.85
N ARG A 129 -7.54 1.52 -7.07
CA ARG A 129 -6.30 2.02 -6.48
C ARG A 129 -5.29 2.42 -7.53
N THR A 130 -5.04 1.59 -8.54
CA THR A 130 -4.13 1.88 -9.65
C THR A 130 -4.53 3.16 -10.37
N TYR A 131 -5.83 3.38 -10.58
CA TYR A 131 -6.33 4.61 -11.17
C TYR A 131 -6.02 5.85 -10.31
N ILE A 132 -6.28 5.78 -8.99
CA ILE A 132 -6.01 6.87 -8.05
C ILE A 132 -4.51 7.15 -7.94
N GLU A 133 -3.68 6.10 -7.87
CA GLU A 133 -2.21 6.20 -7.83
C GLU A 133 -1.63 6.78 -9.12
N GLY A 134 -2.33 6.64 -10.25
CA GLY A 134 -1.97 7.25 -11.53
C GLY A 134 -2.11 8.78 -11.57
N ILE A 135 -2.78 9.39 -10.58
CA ILE A 135 -2.93 10.85 -10.50
C ILE A 135 -1.68 11.43 -9.86
N SER A 136 -0.90 12.17 -10.66
CA SER A 136 0.32 12.81 -10.18
C SER A 136 0.01 13.81 -9.06
N ILE A 137 0.55 13.57 -7.88
CA ILE A 137 0.55 14.56 -6.80
C ILE A 137 1.81 15.41 -7.01
N PRO A 138 1.70 16.72 -7.28
CA PRO A 138 2.89 17.57 -7.34
C PRO A 138 3.58 17.57 -5.97
N ASP A 139 4.88 17.27 -5.94
CA ASP A 139 5.72 17.37 -4.74
C ASP A 139 5.79 18.84 -4.32
N LEU A 140 5.03 19.16 -3.29
CA LEU A 140 4.84 20.51 -2.81
C LEU A 140 5.39 20.58 -1.39
N ASN A 141 6.60 21.13 -1.27
CA ASN A 141 7.22 21.51 0.01
C ASN A 141 6.50 22.73 0.60
N LEU A 142 5.21 22.59 0.93
CA LEU A 142 4.39 23.67 1.47
C LEU A 142 4.50 23.68 2.99
N GLU A 143 4.78 24.86 3.56
CA GLU A 143 4.76 25.07 5.01
C GLU A 143 3.32 25.28 5.51
N GLU A 144 3.07 25.08 6.82
CA GLU A 144 1.75 24.87 7.45
C GLU A 144 0.59 25.79 7.00
N LYS A 145 0.84 27.04 6.62
CA LYS A 145 -0.20 27.97 6.11
C LYS A 145 -0.42 27.88 4.60
N GLU A 146 0.56 27.43 3.84
CA GLU A 146 0.49 27.24 2.39
C GLU A 146 -0.31 25.98 2.01
N CYS A 147 -0.46 25.03 2.94
CA CYS A 147 -1.40 23.89 2.81
C CYS A 147 -2.86 24.33 2.62
N LEU A 148 -3.24 25.53 3.08
CA LEU A 148 -4.57 26.10 2.87
C LEU A 148 -4.86 26.42 1.39
N LEU A 149 -3.82 26.46 0.54
CA LEU A 149 -3.95 26.66 -0.91
C LEU A 149 -4.00 25.33 -1.69
N LEU A 150 -3.99 24.16 -1.02
CA LEU A 150 -4.05 22.86 -1.68
C LEU A 150 -5.31 22.71 -2.55
N ASP A 151 -6.43 23.28 -2.10
CA ASP A 151 -7.70 23.34 -2.83
C ASP A 151 -7.65 24.17 -4.12
N SER A 152 -6.55 24.87 -4.42
CA SER A 152 -6.36 25.58 -5.69
C SER A 152 -5.71 24.71 -6.77
N ILE A 153 -5.08 23.60 -6.40
CA ILE A 153 -4.32 22.74 -7.31
C ILE A 153 -5.28 21.79 -8.05
N PRO A 154 -5.25 21.75 -9.39
CA PRO A 154 -6.15 20.91 -10.19
C PRO A 154 -6.11 19.42 -9.80
N ASN A 155 -4.92 18.87 -9.56
CA ASN A 155 -4.75 17.46 -9.19
C ASN A 155 -5.29 17.15 -7.79
N PHE A 156 -5.18 18.09 -6.84
CA PHE A 156 -5.74 17.92 -5.50
C PHE A 156 -7.27 17.96 -5.55
N ARG A 157 -7.86 18.91 -6.30
CA ARG A 157 -9.31 18.93 -6.57
C ARG A 157 -9.80 17.63 -7.21
N ARG A 158 -9.02 17.11 -8.16
CA ARG A 158 -9.29 15.84 -8.86
C ARG A 158 -9.31 14.67 -7.88
N ILE A 159 -8.30 14.56 -7.01
CA ILE A 159 -8.22 13.55 -5.96
C ILE A 159 -9.41 13.67 -5.01
N THR A 160 -9.68 14.86 -4.48
CA THR A 160 -10.81 15.12 -3.57
C THR A 160 -12.14 14.74 -4.22
N LYS A 161 -12.33 15.07 -5.51
CA LYS A 161 -13.52 14.70 -6.28
C LYS A 161 -13.66 13.17 -6.38
N ILE A 162 -12.60 12.44 -6.72
CA ILE A 162 -12.62 10.98 -6.80
C ILE A 162 -12.92 10.35 -5.43
N TYR A 163 -12.23 10.80 -4.37
CA TYR A 163 -12.46 10.33 -3.02
C TYR A 163 -13.89 10.63 -2.52
N SER A 164 -14.54 11.68 -3.03
CA SER A 164 -15.96 11.95 -2.72
C SER A 164 -16.94 11.00 -3.43
N MET A 165 -16.55 10.39 -4.55
CA MET A 165 -17.37 9.43 -5.30
C MET A 165 -17.30 8.01 -4.72
N LEU A 166 -16.18 7.68 -4.10
CA LEU A 166 -15.88 6.36 -3.54
C LEU A 166 -16.87 5.87 -2.45
N PRO A 167 -17.33 6.67 -1.48
CA PRO A 167 -18.27 6.23 -0.46
C PRO A 167 -19.54 5.61 -1.05
N LEU A 168 -20.15 6.26 -2.05
CA LEU A 168 -21.36 5.76 -2.72
C LEU A 168 -21.14 4.38 -3.35
N PHE A 169 -19.92 4.09 -3.81
CA PHE A 169 -19.54 2.79 -4.33
C PHE A 169 -19.36 1.74 -3.21
N TYR A 170 -18.80 2.11 -2.06
CA TYR A 170 -18.52 1.18 -0.96
C TYR A 170 -19.68 0.92 0.00
N ASP A 171 -20.58 1.90 0.19
CA ASP A 171 -21.64 1.87 1.20
C ASP A 171 -22.41 0.53 1.23
N PRO A 172 -22.84 -0.05 0.10
CA PRO A 172 -23.62 -1.29 0.14
C PRO A 172 -22.79 -2.50 0.61
N PHE A 173 -21.49 -2.51 0.34
CA PHE A 173 -20.60 -3.56 0.78
C PHE A 173 -20.27 -3.41 2.26
N ILE A 174 -20.13 -2.17 2.75
CA ILE A 174 -19.95 -1.88 4.18
C ILE A 174 -21.21 -2.27 4.96
N ASP A 175 -22.39 -1.88 4.48
CA ASP A 175 -23.68 -2.24 5.07
C ASP A 175 -23.87 -3.75 5.19
N GLU A 176 -23.48 -4.50 4.15
CA GLU A 176 -23.52 -5.96 4.16
C GLU A 176 -22.55 -6.57 5.18
N ILE A 177 -21.36 -5.99 5.32
CA ILE A 177 -20.36 -6.41 6.32
C ILE A 177 -20.88 -6.15 7.75
N MET A 178 -21.56 -5.02 7.95
CA MET A 178 -22.15 -4.65 9.24
C MET A 178 -23.37 -5.52 9.60
N LYS A 179 -24.16 -5.96 8.60
CA LYS A 179 -25.36 -6.79 8.80
C LYS A 179 -25.08 -8.30 8.87
N SER A 180 -24.02 -8.81 8.24
CA SER A 180 -23.71 -10.24 8.20
C SER A 180 -23.00 -10.72 9.48
N SER A 181 -23.65 -11.50 10.35
CA SER A 181 -23.04 -11.91 11.61
C SER A 181 -22.00 -13.04 11.50
N THR A 182 -21.98 -13.88 10.45
CA THR A 182 -21.15 -15.11 10.49
C THR A 182 -20.56 -15.69 9.19
N ASP A 183 -21.01 -15.33 7.97
CA ASP A 183 -20.67 -16.18 6.78
C ASP A 183 -19.61 -15.68 5.79
N ASN A 184 -19.04 -14.47 5.91
CA ASN A 184 -18.14 -13.95 4.87
C ASN A 184 -16.88 -13.25 5.40
N THR A 185 -16.16 -13.88 6.34
CA THR A 185 -14.93 -13.36 6.97
C THR A 185 -13.90 -12.84 5.97
N LYS A 186 -13.66 -13.55 4.87
CA LYS A 186 -12.71 -13.14 3.82
C LYS A 186 -13.12 -11.84 3.11
N ALA A 187 -14.40 -11.66 2.80
CA ALA A 187 -14.89 -10.42 2.19
C ALA A 187 -14.77 -9.24 3.16
N LYS A 188 -14.99 -9.47 4.47
CA LYS A 188 -14.77 -8.46 5.51
C LYS A 188 -13.31 -8.03 5.60
N GLU A 189 -12.39 -8.99 5.58
CA GLU A 189 -10.94 -8.72 5.61
C GLU A 189 -10.50 -7.92 4.38
N ILE A 190 -10.93 -8.32 3.17
CA ILE A 190 -10.54 -7.65 1.93
C ILE A 190 -11.05 -6.20 1.87
N VAL A 191 -12.33 -5.97 2.23
CA VAL A 191 -12.89 -4.61 2.26
C VAL A 191 -12.23 -3.77 3.34
N SER A 192 -11.94 -4.34 4.52
CA SER A 192 -11.27 -3.60 5.61
C SER A 192 -9.83 -3.23 5.24
N VAL A 193 -9.04 -4.18 4.70
CA VAL A 193 -7.67 -3.92 4.22
C VAL A 193 -7.66 -2.84 3.15
N PHE A 194 -8.64 -2.88 2.24
CA PHE A 194 -8.71 -1.89 1.18
C PHE A 194 -9.15 -0.50 1.69
N LEU A 195 -10.14 -0.41 2.57
CA LEU A 195 -10.52 0.87 3.19
C LEU A 195 -9.36 1.46 4.00
N ILE A 196 -8.61 0.62 4.71
CA ILE A 196 -7.36 1.04 5.36
C ILE A 196 -6.35 1.53 4.31
N SER A 197 -6.20 0.83 3.19
CA SER A 197 -5.28 1.26 2.12
C SER A 197 -5.66 2.60 1.48
N LEU A 198 -6.95 2.94 1.42
CA LEU A 198 -7.42 4.24 0.94
C LEU A 198 -7.14 5.38 1.94
N LEU A 199 -7.10 5.07 3.25
CA LEU A 199 -6.80 6.04 4.31
C LEU A 199 -5.30 6.33 4.43
N VAL A 200 -4.42 5.42 4.00
CA VAL A 200 -2.96 5.60 4.04
C VAL A 200 -2.48 6.43 2.84
N PHE A 201 -3.15 7.54 2.54
CA PHE A 201 -2.75 8.39 1.41
C PHE A 201 -1.32 8.89 1.61
N ARG A 202 -0.50 8.65 0.58
CA ARG A 202 0.93 8.96 0.53
C ARG A 202 1.13 10.47 0.50
N THR A 203 1.26 11.10 1.67
CA THR A 203 1.88 12.43 1.78
C THR A 203 3.37 12.21 2.05
N GLN A 204 4.23 12.72 1.15
CA GLN A 204 5.67 12.50 1.22
C GLN A 204 6.36 13.16 2.42
N HIS A 205 5.68 13.95 3.25
CA HIS A 205 6.19 14.33 4.56
C HIS A 205 5.05 14.49 5.57
N ARG A 206 5.25 13.87 6.76
CA ARG A 206 4.36 13.76 7.92
C ARG A 206 3.26 12.69 7.80
N PHE A 207 3.55 11.53 8.39
CA PHE A 207 2.54 10.61 8.90
C PHE A 207 1.55 11.41 9.78
N ILE A 208 0.31 11.58 9.32
CA ILE A 208 -0.79 11.75 10.28
C ILE A 208 -1.11 10.33 10.74
N LEU A 209 -0.72 10.04 11.98
CA LEU A 209 -1.10 8.83 12.68
C LEU A 209 -2.61 8.60 12.56
N PRO A 210 -3.08 7.36 12.38
CA PRO A 210 -4.47 7.07 12.69
C PRO A 210 -4.69 7.41 14.16
N LEU A 211 -5.63 8.31 14.43
CA LEU A 211 -6.14 8.55 15.78
C LEU A 211 -6.44 7.19 16.41
N SER A 212 -5.79 6.95 17.54
CA SER A 212 -6.03 5.84 18.43
C SER A 212 -7.48 5.84 18.93
N SER A 213 -7.96 4.63 19.25
CA SER A 213 -9.12 4.34 20.11
C SER A 213 -10.53 4.58 19.53
N VAL A 214 -11.12 3.54 18.96
CA VAL A 214 -12.54 3.26 19.19
C VAL A 214 -12.67 1.88 19.81
N ASN A 215 -12.83 1.91 21.14
CA ASN A 215 -13.29 0.79 21.94
C ASN A 215 -14.79 0.63 21.68
N ILE A 216 -15.20 -0.50 21.10
CA ILE A 216 -16.61 -0.87 20.99
C ILE A 216 -17.08 -1.24 22.39
N ARG A 217 -17.79 -0.33 23.07
CA ARG A 217 -18.77 -0.69 24.10
C ARG A 217 -19.83 0.41 24.25
N ASN A 218 -21.01 0.06 23.74
CA ASN A 218 -22.32 0.27 24.34
C ASN A 218 -22.86 1.70 24.57
N ILE A 219 -24.05 1.89 23.97
CA ILE A 219 -25.17 2.75 24.39
C ILE A 219 -24.99 4.23 24.05
N GLN A 220 -25.70 4.66 23.00
CA GLN A 220 -26.68 5.73 23.19
C GLN A 220 -28.01 5.30 22.60
N GLY A 221 -28.86 4.76 23.48
CA GLY A 221 -30.28 5.02 23.33
C GLY A 221 -30.50 6.53 23.47
N THR A 222 -31.19 7.07 22.48
CA THR A 222 -32.26 8.05 22.66
C THR A 222 -32.00 9.28 23.55
N VAL A 223 -31.97 10.44 22.87
CA VAL A 223 -32.93 11.56 23.07
C VAL A 223 -32.59 12.66 24.10
N LYS A 224 -32.44 13.86 23.53
CA LYS A 224 -32.91 15.21 23.92
C LYS A 224 -32.15 16.09 24.91
N ASP A 225 -31.90 17.30 24.37
CA ASP A 225 -32.20 18.65 24.89
C ASP A 225 -31.97 18.96 26.38
N TYR A 226 -31.14 19.96 26.68
CA TYR A 226 -31.61 21.35 26.84
C TYR A 226 -30.46 22.33 27.17
N ASN A 227 -30.68 23.57 26.76
CA ASN A 227 -29.88 24.77 26.95
C ASN A 227 -29.74 25.25 28.42
N HIS A 228 -28.69 26.07 28.61
CA HIS A 228 -28.56 27.28 29.42
C HIS A 228 -28.31 27.25 30.96
N SER A 229 -27.22 27.97 31.31
CA SER A 229 -26.97 28.86 32.46
C SER A 229 -26.94 28.29 33.88
N GLU A 230 -25.79 28.37 34.56
CA GLU A 230 -25.45 29.45 35.53
C GLU A 230 -24.05 29.23 36.13
N VAL A 231 -23.35 30.33 36.37
CA VAL A 231 -22.02 30.39 37.00
C VAL A 231 -22.12 30.09 38.50
N ARG A 232 -21.26 29.21 39.03
CA ARG A 232 -20.84 29.24 40.42
C ARG A 232 -19.37 28.88 40.57
N THR A 233 -18.68 29.80 41.22
CA THR A 233 -17.26 29.89 41.53
C THR A 233 -16.76 28.79 42.47
N ASP A 234 -15.44 28.55 42.37
CA ASP A 234 -14.55 27.96 43.37
C ASP A 234 -14.53 26.44 43.54
N ILE A 235 -13.90 25.77 42.58
CA ILE A 235 -13.05 24.61 42.86
C ILE A 235 -11.73 24.84 42.12
N LYS A 236 -10.61 24.90 42.85
CA LYS A 236 -9.27 24.77 42.26
C LYS A 236 -9.13 23.36 41.69
N ILE A 237 -9.56 23.17 40.45
CA ILE A 237 -9.22 21.99 39.66
C ILE A 237 -7.79 22.20 39.19
N ALA A 238 -6.93 21.24 39.50
CA ALA A 238 -5.55 21.20 39.05
C ALA A 238 -5.49 21.39 37.53
N SER A 239 -4.45 22.09 37.09
CA SER A 239 -4.11 22.33 35.69
C SER A 239 -4.40 21.10 34.82
N VAL A 240 -5.12 21.31 33.73
CA VAL A 240 -5.29 20.35 32.64
C VAL A 240 -3.90 19.88 32.20
N VAL A 241 -3.48 18.71 32.66
CA VAL A 241 -2.34 17.98 32.10
C VAL A 241 -2.81 17.54 30.72
N THR A 242 -2.22 18.10 29.69
CA THR A 242 -2.54 17.82 28.29
C THR A 242 -2.34 16.32 28.00
N GLU A 243 -3.29 15.66 27.35
CA GLU A 243 -3.23 14.22 26.96
C GLU A 243 -1.90 13.83 26.27
N ASN A 244 -1.23 14.79 25.63
CA ASN A 244 0.09 14.64 25.02
C ASN A 244 1.22 14.33 26.03
N GLU A 245 1.14 14.84 27.26
CA GLU A 245 2.16 14.63 28.30
C GLU A 245 2.12 13.19 28.84
N ASP A 246 0.93 12.62 29.00
CA ASP A 246 0.74 11.25 29.47
C ASP A 246 1.24 10.22 28.44
N HIS A 247 0.97 10.44 27.15
CA HIS A 247 1.47 9.59 26.08
C HIS A 247 3.01 9.63 25.99
N GLN A 248 3.61 10.82 26.12
CA GLN A 248 5.06 10.95 26.12
C GLN A 248 5.69 10.26 27.32
N TYR A 249 5.06 10.35 28.49
CA TYR A 249 5.51 9.67 29.70
C TYR A 249 5.46 8.14 29.53
N GLU A 250 4.34 7.59 29.04
CA GLU A 250 4.21 6.15 28.79
C GLU A 250 5.28 5.65 27.80
N GLN A 251 5.53 6.39 26.73
CA GLN A 251 6.55 6.03 25.74
C GLN A 251 7.95 6.03 26.35
N ASN A 252 8.30 7.05 27.15
CA ASN A 252 9.58 7.10 27.85
C ASN A 252 9.77 5.90 28.79
N VAL A 253 8.71 5.46 29.49
CA VAL A 253 8.74 4.27 30.34
C VAL A 253 8.98 3.02 29.51
N LYS A 254 8.27 2.86 28.38
CA LYS A 254 8.45 1.71 27.47
C LYS A 254 9.89 1.63 26.96
N ASP A 255 10.45 2.73 26.48
CA ASP A 255 11.80 2.78 25.94
C ASP A 255 12.86 2.41 26.99
N VAL A 256 12.72 2.91 28.22
CA VAL A 256 13.63 2.55 29.33
C VAL A 256 13.56 1.06 29.64
N ILE A 257 12.38 0.46 29.67
CA ILE A 257 12.20 -0.98 29.94
C ILE A 257 12.79 -1.81 28.80
N LEU A 258 12.51 -1.45 27.55
CA LEU A 258 13.00 -2.15 26.36
C LEU A 258 14.52 -2.09 26.29
N GLU A 259 15.12 -0.93 26.57
CA GLU A 259 16.58 -0.76 26.62
C GLU A 259 17.23 -1.69 27.64
N ARG A 260 16.69 -1.76 28.86
CA ARG A 260 17.20 -2.67 29.89
C ARG A 260 16.93 -4.14 29.58
N ALA A 261 15.83 -4.46 28.90
CA ALA A 261 15.50 -5.82 28.51
C ALA A 261 16.53 -6.41 27.53
N LEU A 262 17.15 -5.58 26.68
CA LEU A 262 18.19 -6.02 25.74
C LEU A 262 19.42 -6.64 26.41
N GLU A 263 19.72 -6.30 27.67
CA GLU A 263 20.82 -6.89 28.44
C GLU A 263 20.57 -8.37 28.76
N PHE A 264 19.31 -8.76 28.92
CA PHE A 264 18.89 -10.11 29.30
C PHE A 264 18.65 -11.04 28.10
N VAL A 265 18.54 -10.48 26.88
CA VAL A 265 18.25 -11.25 25.66
C VAL A 265 19.26 -12.36 25.39
N SER A 266 20.52 -12.19 25.78
CA SER A 266 21.54 -13.23 25.61
C SER A 266 21.26 -14.49 26.45
N GLN A 267 20.57 -14.35 27.57
CA GLN A 267 20.29 -15.41 28.54
C GLN A 267 18.90 -16.02 28.33
N THR A 268 17.87 -15.16 28.27
CA THR A 268 16.45 -15.56 28.22
C THR A 268 15.85 -15.49 26.82
N GLY A 269 16.57 -14.90 25.85
CA GLY A 269 16.10 -14.76 24.47
C GLY A 269 15.16 -13.57 24.25
N TRP A 270 14.46 -13.58 23.13
CA TRP A 270 13.53 -12.52 22.75
C TRP A 270 12.13 -12.84 23.28
N SER A 271 11.91 -12.63 24.58
CA SER A 271 10.74 -13.14 25.28
C SER A 271 10.21 -12.21 26.39
N VAL A 272 9.07 -12.59 26.96
CA VAL A 272 8.42 -11.85 28.06
C VAL A 272 9.27 -11.89 29.34
N GLU A 273 10.06 -12.94 29.53
CA GLU A 273 11.01 -13.05 30.65
C GLU A 273 12.09 -11.96 30.57
N SER A 274 12.64 -11.69 29.38
CA SER A 274 13.60 -10.61 29.16
C SER A 274 12.98 -9.23 29.43
N LEU A 275 11.73 -9.02 29.02
CA LEU A 275 10.97 -7.80 29.31
C LEU A 275 10.71 -7.64 30.81
N SER A 276 10.35 -8.72 31.51
CA SER A 276 10.10 -8.71 32.95
C SER A 276 11.39 -8.42 33.74
N ALA A 277 12.53 -8.98 33.30
CA ALA A 277 13.84 -8.70 33.87
C ALA A 277 14.28 -7.25 33.61
N GLY A 278 14.06 -6.75 32.39
CA GLY A 278 14.29 -5.35 32.02
C GLY A 278 13.46 -4.37 32.86
N ALA A 279 12.16 -4.66 33.05
CA ALA A 279 11.27 -3.87 33.90
C ALA A 279 11.79 -3.81 35.35
N LYS A 280 12.17 -4.96 35.92
CA LYS A 280 12.75 -5.04 37.26
C LYS A 280 14.06 -4.25 37.37
N SER A 281 14.93 -4.31 36.36
CA SER A 281 16.19 -3.54 36.29
C SER A 281 15.95 -2.03 36.16
N ALA A 282 14.87 -1.64 35.48
CA ALA A 282 14.43 -0.25 35.35
C ALA A 282 13.71 0.29 36.60
N GLY A 283 13.50 -0.54 37.63
CA GLY A 283 12.82 -0.16 38.87
C GLY A 283 11.30 -0.32 38.84
N TYR A 284 10.76 -0.98 37.81
CA TYR A 284 9.32 -1.25 37.65
C TYR A 284 8.94 -2.68 38.06
N PRO A 285 7.70 -2.92 38.50
CA PRO A 285 7.20 -4.27 38.76
C PRO A 285 7.31 -5.19 37.54
N THR A 286 7.52 -6.49 37.73
CA THR A 286 7.65 -7.44 36.61
C THR A 286 6.39 -7.51 35.74
N ILE A 287 5.20 -7.29 36.32
CA ILE A 287 3.92 -7.25 35.58
C ILE A 287 3.83 -6.13 34.52
N THR A 288 4.75 -5.16 34.58
CA THR A 288 4.85 -4.06 33.59
C THR A 288 5.17 -4.58 32.17
N HIS A 289 5.58 -5.85 32.01
CA HIS A 289 5.67 -6.47 30.68
C HIS A 289 4.32 -6.45 29.92
N GLY A 290 3.19 -6.30 30.60
CA GLY A 290 1.87 -6.16 29.99
C GLY A 290 1.70 -4.91 29.11
N LEU A 291 2.63 -3.94 29.17
CA LEU A 291 2.70 -2.81 28.24
C LEU A 291 3.10 -3.21 26.81
N PHE A 292 3.57 -4.45 26.61
CA PHE A 292 4.08 -4.97 25.33
C PHE A 292 3.21 -6.14 24.84
N PRO A 293 2.13 -5.86 24.08
CA PRO A 293 1.15 -6.87 23.69
C PRO A 293 1.73 -7.98 22.81
N ASN A 294 2.80 -7.71 22.06
CA ASN A 294 3.47 -8.72 21.22
C ASN A 294 4.69 -9.35 21.91
N GLY A 295 4.96 -8.98 23.17
CA GLY A 295 6.05 -9.50 23.99
C GLY A 295 7.40 -9.38 23.27
N GLY A 296 8.03 -10.52 22.98
CA GLY A 296 9.30 -10.56 22.26
C GLY A 296 9.29 -9.85 20.91
N GLY A 297 8.15 -9.77 20.23
CA GLY A 297 8.01 -9.03 18.97
C GLY A 297 8.29 -7.53 19.12
N ASP A 298 7.75 -6.92 20.18
CA ASP A 298 7.95 -5.49 20.46
C ASP A 298 9.41 -5.20 20.83
N LEU A 299 10.06 -6.10 21.56
CA LEU A 299 11.49 -6.00 21.90
C LEU A 299 12.39 -6.06 20.66
N ILE A 300 12.09 -6.96 19.72
CA ILE A 300 12.83 -7.07 18.46
C ILE A 300 12.59 -5.84 17.58
N HIS A 301 11.36 -5.33 17.54
CA HIS A 301 11.02 -4.13 16.79
C HIS A 301 11.78 -2.91 17.30
N TYR A 302 11.80 -2.70 18.63
CA TYR A 302 12.60 -1.66 19.28
C TYR A 302 14.09 -1.76 18.92
N PHE A 303 14.67 -2.96 19.04
CA PHE A 303 16.07 -3.18 18.67
C PHE A 303 16.35 -2.81 17.21
N ASN A 304 15.47 -3.21 16.29
CA ASN A 304 15.65 -2.88 14.87
C ASN A 304 15.53 -1.39 14.58
N ILE A 305 14.56 -0.68 15.19
CA ILE A 305 14.42 0.78 15.07
C ILE A 305 15.69 1.47 15.58
N LYS A 306 16.15 1.11 16.78
CA LYS A 306 17.37 1.65 17.38
C LYS A 306 18.59 1.46 16.48
N CYS A 307 18.79 0.26 15.95
CA CYS A 307 19.91 -0.01 15.04
C CYS A 307 19.80 0.77 13.72
N ASN A 308 18.60 0.94 13.18
CA ASN A 308 18.40 1.75 11.96
C ASN A 308 18.72 3.22 12.22
N GLN A 309 18.25 3.80 13.32
CA GLN A 309 18.57 5.17 13.72
C GLN A 309 20.08 5.38 13.91
N GLN A 310 20.74 4.46 14.63
CA GLN A 310 22.19 4.49 14.80
C GLN A 310 22.94 4.41 13.47
N LEU A 311 22.45 3.59 12.52
CA LEU A 311 23.04 3.52 11.18
C LEU A 311 22.87 4.84 10.43
N ALA A 312 21.67 5.43 10.46
CA ALA A 312 21.39 6.72 9.81
C ALA A 312 22.30 7.83 10.36
N GLU A 313 22.51 7.87 11.67
CA GLU A 313 23.47 8.80 12.30
C GLU A 313 24.90 8.56 11.85
N GLN A 314 25.36 7.31 11.78
CA GLN A 314 26.70 6.98 11.29
C GLN A 314 26.87 7.36 9.81
N MET A 315 25.88 7.09 8.97
CA MET A 315 25.91 7.42 7.54
C MET A 315 26.00 8.92 7.27
N LYS A 316 25.45 9.78 8.16
CA LYS A 316 25.62 11.24 8.07
C LYS A 316 27.08 11.69 8.23
N LEU A 317 27.88 10.93 8.96
CA LEU A 317 29.29 11.23 9.23
C LEU A 317 30.26 10.64 8.20
N TRP A 318 29.78 9.77 7.31
CA TRP A 318 30.63 9.15 6.30
C TRP A 318 31.07 10.16 5.23
N PRO A 319 32.29 10.02 4.69
CA PRO A 319 32.75 10.90 3.63
C PRO A 319 31.81 10.81 2.43
N GLN A 320 31.22 11.95 2.06
CA GLN A 320 30.53 12.07 0.79
C GLN A 320 31.60 12.18 -0.29
N GLU A 321 31.95 11.05 -0.92
CA GLU A 321 32.83 11.09 -2.09
C GLU A 321 32.20 12.01 -3.13
N ASP A 322 33.00 12.95 -3.64
CA ASP A 322 32.62 13.92 -4.66
C ASP A 322 31.87 13.19 -5.80
N LEU A 323 30.55 13.39 -5.90
CA LEU A 323 29.67 12.90 -6.97
C LEU A 323 30.01 13.53 -8.35
N LYS A 324 31.22 14.06 -8.52
CA LYS A 324 31.73 14.74 -9.72
C LYS A 324 31.97 13.78 -10.91
N GLY A 325 31.82 12.47 -10.69
CA GLY A 325 32.02 11.41 -11.69
C GLY A 325 30.75 10.64 -12.07
N GLY A 326 29.61 11.31 -12.21
CA GLY A 326 28.41 10.77 -12.89
C GLY A 326 27.56 9.77 -12.09
N SER A 327 26.34 10.20 -11.72
CA SER A 327 25.07 9.48 -11.52
C SER A 327 25.02 8.00 -11.06
N LYS A 328 26.07 7.43 -10.47
CA LYS A 328 26.10 6.05 -9.99
C LYS A 328 26.11 6.05 -8.47
N VAL A 329 25.09 5.43 -7.88
CA VAL A 329 25.03 5.16 -6.45
C VAL A 329 26.29 4.40 -6.04
N PRO A 330 27.08 4.86 -5.04
CA PRO A 330 28.34 4.22 -4.70
C PRO A 330 28.10 2.81 -4.14
N ALA A 331 28.46 1.78 -4.89
CA ALA A 331 28.28 0.38 -4.47
C ALA A 331 28.96 0.09 -3.13
N LYS A 332 30.10 0.75 -2.88
CA LYS A 332 30.86 0.61 -1.63
C LYS A 332 30.14 1.23 -0.43
N PHE A 333 29.42 2.32 -0.65
CA PHE A 333 28.58 2.95 0.39
C PHE A 333 27.48 1.98 0.83
N ILE A 334 26.74 1.40 -0.14
CA ILE A 334 25.69 0.42 0.15
C ILE A 334 26.27 -0.81 0.85
N GLU A 335 27.39 -1.35 0.37
CA GLU A 335 28.07 -2.49 1.00
C GLU A 335 28.41 -2.18 2.46
N ASN A 336 28.99 -1.01 2.73
CA ASN A 336 29.33 -0.59 4.08
C ASN A 336 28.08 -0.40 4.95
N ALA A 337 27.00 0.18 4.43
CA ALA A 337 25.74 0.34 5.16
C ALA A 337 25.14 -1.00 5.60
N ILE A 338 25.03 -1.95 4.67
CA ILE A 338 24.53 -3.30 4.96
C ILE A 338 25.40 -4.00 5.98
N VAL A 339 26.73 -4.02 5.77
CA VAL A 339 27.65 -4.72 6.68
C VAL A 339 27.63 -4.08 8.07
N THR A 340 27.68 -2.76 8.18
CA THR A 340 27.61 -2.04 9.47
C THR A 340 26.32 -2.38 10.21
N ARG A 341 25.17 -2.39 9.51
CA ARG A 341 23.88 -2.75 10.10
C ARG A 341 23.82 -4.19 10.58
N LEU A 342 24.40 -5.13 9.84
CA LEU A 342 24.47 -6.54 10.21
C LEU A 342 25.36 -6.75 11.45
N LEU A 343 26.48 -6.02 11.55
CA LEU A 343 27.38 -6.12 12.70
C LEU A 343 26.75 -5.66 14.02
N MET A 344 25.70 -4.84 13.98
CA MET A 344 24.94 -4.48 15.18
C MET A 344 24.21 -5.69 15.81
N ILE A 345 23.96 -6.75 15.04
CA ILE A 345 23.34 -8.00 15.52
C ILE A 345 24.36 -8.85 16.31
N LYS A 346 25.67 -8.59 16.17
CA LYS A 346 26.76 -9.41 16.76
C LYS A 346 26.55 -9.81 18.23
N PRO A 347 26.10 -8.93 19.15
CA PRO A 347 25.87 -9.31 20.56
C PRO A 347 24.76 -10.36 20.73
N TYR A 348 23.84 -10.45 19.77
CA TYR A 348 22.65 -11.30 19.80
C TYR A 348 22.68 -12.41 18.74
N LYS A 349 23.81 -12.64 18.08
CA LYS A 349 23.94 -13.58 16.95
C LYS A 349 23.43 -14.99 17.28
N SER A 350 23.62 -15.46 18.51
CA SER A 350 23.16 -16.79 18.96
C SER A 350 21.63 -16.90 19.10
N THR A 351 20.94 -15.81 19.45
CA THR A 351 19.48 -15.78 19.67
C THR A 351 18.72 -15.18 18.49
N TRP A 352 19.42 -14.55 17.55
CA TRP A 352 18.83 -13.90 16.38
C TRP A 352 18.01 -14.84 15.46
N PRO A 353 18.36 -16.12 15.25
CA PRO A 353 17.49 -17.03 14.48
C PRO A 353 16.07 -17.12 15.08
N LYS A 354 15.94 -17.12 16.40
CA LYS A 354 14.64 -17.09 17.09
C LYS A 354 13.95 -15.73 16.90
N ALA A 355 14.69 -14.63 16.93
CA ALA A 355 14.14 -13.30 16.64
C ALA A 355 13.57 -13.20 15.22
N MET A 356 14.27 -13.78 14.23
CA MET A 356 13.80 -13.83 12.86
C MET A 356 12.50 -14.63 12.76
N ALA A 357 12.38 -15.78 13.43
CA ALA A 357 11.15 -16.55 13.47
C ALA A 357 9.98 -15.75 14.07
N ILE A 358 10.20 -15.05 15.19
CA ILE A 358 9.16 -14.20 15.82
C ILE A 358 8.71 -13.08 14.88
N GLN A 359 9.62 -12.46 14.12
CA GLN A 359 9.29 -11.41 13.15
C GLN A 359 8.41 -11.91 11.98
N THR A 360 8.42 -13.21 11.68
CA THR A 360 7.56 -13.80 10.63
C THR A 360 6.14 -14.11 11.09
N LEU A 361 5.84 -13.97 12.38
CA LEU A 361 4.49 -14.17 12.91
C LEU A 361 3.55 -13.07 12.38
N PRO A 362 2.29 -13.38 12.00
CA PRO A 362 1.38 -12.43 11.36
C PRO A 362 1.23 -11.08 12.07
N ASN A 363 1.19 -11.07 13.41
CA ASN A 363 1.05 -9.84 14.21
C ASN A 363 2.31 -8.94 14.16
N ASN A 364 3.49 -9.52 13.87
CA ASN A 364 4.76 -8.80 13.84
C ASN A 364 5.19 -8.39 12.41
N VAL A 365 4.66 -9.07 11.39
CA VAL A 365 5.05 -8.86 9.98
C VAL A 365 4.87 -7.40 9.53
N PRO A 366 3.75 -6.69 9.81
CA PRO A 366 3.58 -5.31 9.38
C PRO A 366 4.69 -4.38 9.91
N ASN A 367 4.96 -4.44 11.22
CA ASN A 367 5.99 -3.62 11.87
C ASN A 367 7.40 -4.02 11.41
N GLY A 368 7.67 -5.32 11.27
CA GLY A 368 8.94 -5.83 10.75
C GLY A 368 9.23 -5.36 9.33
N LEU A 369 8.23 -5.39 8.45
CA LEU A 369 8.35 -4.92 7.07
C LEU A 369 8.52 -3.40 7.01
N ALA A 370 7.74 -2.64 7.77
CA ALA A 370 7.88 -1.18 7.85
C ALA A 370 9.31 -0.78 8.29
N THR A 371 9.85 -1.48 9.30
CA THR A 371 11.21 -1.23 9.80
C THR A 371 12.27 -1.58 8.76
N LEU A 372 12.08 -2.66 7.99
CA LEU A 372 12.98 -3.05 6.90
C LEU A 372 12.94 -2.03 5.75
N LEU A 373 11.76 -1.57 5.36
CA LEU A 373 11.61 -0.58 4.29
C LEU A 373 12.22 0.76 4.68
N SER A 374 12.00 1.21 5.93
CA SER A 374 12.66 2.41 6.46
C SER A 374 14.20 2.31 6.43
N LEU A 375 14.77 1.16 6.80
CA LEU A 375 16.22 0.92 6.70
C LEU A 375 16.71 1.10 5.25
N VAL A 376 16.01 0.49 4.30
CA VAL A 376 16.35 0.53 2.89
C VAL A 376 16.22 1.95 2.34
N ASP A 377 15.18 2.68 2.75
CA ASP A 377 14.98 4.09 2.43
C ASP A 377 16.13 4.96 2.93
N ASP A 378 16.54 4.80 4.20
CA ASP A 378 17.65 5.54 4.78
C ASP A 378 18.97 5.28 4.03
N ILE A 379 19.25 4.01 3.70
CA ILE A 379 20.46 3.66 2.94
C ILE A 379 20.42 4.29 1.55
N CYS A 380 19.29 4.21 0.84
CA CYS A 380 19.12 4.85 -0.47
C CYS A 380 19.30 6.37 -0.40
N TYR A 381 18.65 7.03 0.57
CA TYR A 381 18.73 8.48 0.77
C TYR A 381 20.16 8.94 1.02
N HIS A 382 20.87 8.29 1.94
CA HIS A 382 22.24 8.64 2.29
C HIS A 382 23.26 8.22 1.22
N SER A 383 22.94 7.24 0.38
CA SER A 383 23.77 6.86 -0.78
C SER A 383 23.71 7.84 -1.95
N GLY A 384 22.84 8.86 -1.87
CA GLY A 384 22.66 9.86 -2.92
C GLY A 384 21.77 9.38 -4.08
N ASP A 385 20.96 8.34 -3.88
CA ASP A 385 19.97 7.93 -4.88
C ASP A 385 18.91 9.05 -5.03
N ARG A 386 18.72 9.51 -6.27
CA ARG A 386 17.73 10.53 -6.67
C ARG A 386 16.74 9.97 -7.69
N SER A 387 16.67 8.65 -7.86
CA SER A 387 15.69 8.00 -8.75
C SER A 387 14.27 8.33 -8.29
N VAL A 388 13.38 8.73 -9.20
CA VAL A 388 11.96 9.04 -8.90
C VAL A 388 10.95 8.14 -9.65
N ASP A 389 11.43 7.27 -10.55
CA ASP A 389 10.60 6.41 -11.42
C ASP A 389 10.57 4.94 -10.96
N PHE A 390 10.11 4.00 -11.80
CA PHE A 390 10.10 2.54 -11.56
C PHE A 390 11.42 1.98 -10.99
N ASN A 391 12.55 2.60 -11.35
CA ASN A 391 13.87 2.30 -10.79
C ASN A 391 13.95 2.48 -9.27
N TRP A 392 13.20 3.42 -8.68
CA TRP A 392 13.06 3.63 -7.23
C TRP A 392 12.55 2.37 -6.51
N TYR A 393 11.52 1.73 -7.07
CA TYR A 393 10.90 0.53 -6.49
C TYR A 393 11.81 -0.69 -6.62
N ILE A 394 12.39 -0.92 -7.81
CA ILE A 394 13.31 -2.05 -8.04
C ILE A 394 14.52 -1.97 -7.12
N ARG A 395 15.13 -0.79 -6.97
CA ARG A 395 16.29 -0.60 -6.09
C ARG A 395 15.97 -0.96 -4.65
N ARG A 396 14.81 -0.54 -4.13
CA ARG A 396 14.40 -0.81 -2.75
C ARG A 396 14.07 -2.27 -2.50
N VAL A 397 13.28 -2.89 -3.38
CA VAL A 397 12.97 -4.32 -3.29
C VAL A 397 14.25 -5.15 -3.40
N GLY A 398 15.14 -4.80 -4.34
CA GLY A 398 16.44 -5.42 -4.49
C GLY A 398 17.29 -5.29 -3.23
N LEU A 399 17.42 -4.08 -2.68
CA LEU A 399 18.23 -3.81 -1.48
C LEU A 399 17.66 -4.50 -0.24
N ALA A 400 16.34 -4.53 -0.06
CA ALA A 400 15.68 -5.30 1.00
C ALA A 400 16.00 -6.79 0.89
N GLY A 401 15.93 -7.35 -0.32
CA GLY A 401 16.27 -8.74 -0.59
C GLY A 401 17.74 -9.05 -0.31
N ILE A 402 18.66 -8.18 -0.74
CA ILE A 402 20.10 -8.32 -0.44
C ILE A 402 20.33 -8.29 1.07
N TYR A 403 19.73 -7.34 1.80
CA TYR A 403 19.88 -7.24 3.25
C TYR A 403 19.40 -8.52 3.95
N LYS A 404 18.20 -9.03 3.61
CA LYS A 404 17.67 -10.25 4.24
C LYS A 404 18.46 -11.51 3.88
N ALA A 405 18.94 -11.63 2.64
CA ALA A 405 19.82 -12.72 2.26
C ALA A 405 21.16 -12.66 3.01
N ALA A 406 21.73 -11.46 3.15
CA ALA A 406 22.97 -11.24 3.88
C ALA A 406 22.80 -11.44 5.39
N GLU A 407 21.64 -11.11 5.95
CA GLU A 407 21.27 -11.39 7.34
C GLU A 407 21.29 -12.90 7.61
N LEU A 408 20.67 -13.71 6.75
CA LEU A 408 20.72 -15.18 6.86
C LEU A 408 22.15 -15.72 6.72
N PHE A 409 22.92 -15.21 5.75
CA PHE A 409 24.31 -15.63 5.54
C PHE A 409 25.19 -15.28 6.74
N TYR A 410 25.01 -14.09 7.31
CA TYR A 410 25.78 -13.60 8.46
C TYR A 410 25.63 -14.53 9.68
N LEU A 411 24.46 -15.15 9.86
CA LEU A 411 24.22 -16.08 10.98
C LEU A 411 25.05 -17.36 10.88
N THR A 412 25.39 -17.79 9.67
CA THR A 412 26.19 -19.01 9.43
C THR A 412 27.68 -18.71 9.24
N ASP A 413 28.06 -17.44 9.08
CA ASP A 413 29.44 -17.03 8.86
C ASP A 413 30.29 -17.13 10.13
N ASN A 414 31.37 -17.91 10.06
CA ASN A 414 32.40 -18.04 11.10
C ASN A 414 33.79 -17.56 10.62
N SER A 415 33.85 -16.86 9.50
CA SER A 415 35.10 -16.32 8.95
C SER A 415 35.68 -15.20 9.80
N GLN A 416 37.00 -15.01 9.71
CA GLN A 416 37.68 -13.91 10.39
C GLN A 416 37.09 -12.57 9.96
N GLU A 417 36.72 -11.75 10.95
CA GLU A 417 36.12 -10.41 10.77
C GLU A 417 34.85 -10.38 9.88
N ASN A 418 34.20 -11.52 9.66
CA ASN A 418 33.04 -11.66 8.77
C ASN A 418 33.35 -11.29 7.30
N ASN A 419 34.57 -11.58 6.85
CA ASN A 419 35.02 -11.35 5.47
C ASN A 419 34.15 -12.10 4.44
N ALA A 420 33.64 -13.29 4.77
CA ALA A 420 32.73 -14.03 3.90
C ALA A 420 31.40 -13.28 3.75
N THR A 421 30.82 -12.74 4.83
CA THR A 421 29.61 -11.90 4.77
C THR A 421 29.82 -10.68 3.88
N ARG A 422 30.93 -9.95 4.06
CA ARG A 422 31.24 -8.79 3.22
C ARG A 422 31.36 -9.17 1.73
N SER A 423 32.02 -10.28 1.44
CA SER A 423 32.17 -10.80 0.07
C SER A 423 30.83 -11.22 -0.54
N PHE A 424 29.95 -11.81 0.27
CA PHE A 424 28.59 -12.16 -0.13
C PHE A 424 27.78 -10.91 -0.49
N VAL A 425 27.76 -9.89 0.39
CA VAL A 425 27.07 -8.61 0.15
C VAL A 425 27.58 -7.95 -1.13
N SER A 426 28.91 -7.84 -1.28
CA SER A 426 29.53 -7.23 -2.47
C SER A 426 29.12 -7.96 -3.76
N SER A 427 29.05 -9.29 -3.71
CA SER A 427 28.60 -10.12 -4.84
C SER A 427 27.12 -9.90 -5.16
N ARG A 428 26.24 -9.84 -4.14
CA ARG A 428 24.81 -9.59 -4.36
C ARG A 428 24.53 -8.17 -4.90
N ILE A 429 25.31 -7.16 -4.49
CA ILE A 429 25.22 -5.80 -5.03
C ILE A 429 25.64 -5.79 -6.51
N ARG A 430 26.73 -6.49 -6.87
CA ARG A 430 27.16 -6.63 -8.27
C ARG A 430 26.08 -7.28 -9.13
N ASP A 431 25.47 -8.35 -8.64
CA ASP A 431 24.38 -9.04 -9.34
C ASP A 431 23.18 -8.10 -9.59
N ALA A 432 22.81 -7.27 -8.59
CA ALA A 432 21.75 -6.28 -8.74
C ALA A 432 22.09 -5.18 -9.76
N GLN A 433 23.35 -4.75 -9.83
CA GLN A 433 23.80 -3.80 -10.86
C GLN A 433 23.71 -4.37 -12.28
N VAL A 434 24.00 -5.66 -12.46
CA VAL A 434 23.85 -6.36 -13.75
C VAL A 434 22.38 -6.42 -14.16
N ILE A 435 21.49 -6.77 -13.23
CA ILE A 435 20.04 -6.81 -13.48
C ILE A 435 19.53 -5.43 -13.87
N GLN A 436 19.93 -4.39 -13.12
CA GLN A 436 19.54 -3.03 -13.42
C GLN A 436 20.08 -2.56 -14.78
N GLY A 437 21.33 -2.91 -15.12
CA GLY A 437 21.88 -2.66 -16.44
C GLY A 437 21.04 -3.28 -17.55
N ALA A 438 20.59 -4.52 -17.36
CA ALA A 438 19.72 -5.22 -18.32
C ALA A 438 18.31 -4.61 -18.43
N LEU A 439 17.72 -4.14 -17.32
CA LEU A 439 16.39 -3.51 -17.31
C LEU A 439 16.40 -2.10 -17.93
N ASN A 440 17.53 -1.40 -17.91
CA ASN A 440 17.69 -0.10 -18.55
C ASN A 440 17.97 -0.21 -20.07
N LEU A 441 18.18 -1.41 -20.62
CA LEU A 441 18.30 -1.60 -22.07
C LEU A 441 16.93 -1.53 -22.72
N ASN A 442 16.82 -0.86 -23.87
CA ASN A 442 15.59 -0.90 -24.66
C ASN A 442 15.29 -2.35 -25.05
N PRO A 443 14.02 -2.83 -24.93
CA PRO A 443 13.66 -4.23 -25.19
C PRO A 443 13.97 -4.67 -26.63
N VAL A 444 14.04 -3.72 -27.58
CA VAL A 444 14.42 -3.95 -28.98
C VAL A 444 15.92 -4.18 -29.17
N THR A 445 16.75 -3.67 -28.24
CA THR A 445 18.23 -3.76 -28.29
C THR A 445 18.81 -4.81 -27.35
N ALA A 446 18.01 -5.30 -26.40
CA ALA A 446 18.45 -6.29 -25.42
C ALA A 446 18.48 -7.70 -26.05
N ALA A 447 19.65 -8.34 -26.06
CA ALA A 447 19.76 -9.72 -26.52
C ALA A 447 18.97 -10.66 -25.57
N PRO A 448 18.21 -11.66 -26.08
CA PRO A 448 17.44 -12.60 -25.26
C PRO A 448 18.27 -13.35 -24.21
N GLN A 449 19.55 -13.60 -24.51
CA GLN A 449 20.50 -14.23 -23.60
C GLN A 449 20.81 -13.35 -22.37
N THR A 450 20.88 -12.03 -22.55
CA THR A 450 21.13 -11.05 -21.48
C THR A 450 19.94 -10.96 -20.52
N LEU A 451 18.70 -10.97 -21.05
CA LEU A 451 17.49 -10.99 -20.23
C LEU A 451 17.35 -12.31 -19.45
N THR A 452 17.65 -13.44 -20.08
CA THR A 452 17.63 -14.75 -19.43
C THR A 452 18.67 -14.84 -18.32
N ALA A 453 19.89 -14.32 -18.54
CA ALA A 453 20.93 -14.27 -17.52
C ALA A 453 20.56 -13.35 -16.34
N ALA A 454 19.93 -12.20 -16.61
CA ALA A 454 19.43 -11.31 -15.55
C ALA A 454 18.32 -11.99 -14.73
N PHE A 455 17.40 -12.71 -15.39
CA PHE A 455 16.33 -13.46 -14.73
C PHE A 455 16.86 -14.61 -13.85
N VAL A 456 17.80 -15.40 -14.36
CA VAL A 456 18.45 -16.48 -13.59
C VAL A 456 19.20 -15.91 -12.39
N THR A 457 19.89 -14.78 -12.57
CA THR A 457 20.58 -14.07 -11.49
C THR A 457 19.60 -13.57 -10.43
N ALA A 458 18.48 -12.96 -10.83
CA ALA A 458 17.43 -12.52 -9.91
C ALA A 458 16.85 -13.70 -9.11
N LYS A 459 16.58 -14.83 -9.77
CA LYS A 459 16.10 -16.07 -9.14
C LYS A 459 17.09 -16.60 -8.10
N ASN A 460 18.39 -16.53 -8.39
CA ASN A 460 19.46 -16.92 -7.48
C ASN A 460 19.59 -15.99 -6.26
N ILE A 461 19.47 -14.67 -6.46
CA ILE A 461 19.46 -13.68 -5.36
C ILE A 461 18.29 -13.95 -4.40
N LEU A 462 17.10 -14.25 -4.94
CA LEU A 462 15.88 -14.47 -4.18
C LEU A 462 15.77 -15.88 -3.57
N GLY A 463 16.76 -16.76 -3.79
CA GLY A 463 16.75 -18.11 -3.23
C GLY A 463 15.67 -19.04 -3.80
N ILE A 464 15.04 -18.70 -4.94
CA ILE A 464 13.93 -19.49 -5.52
C ILE A 464 14.43 -20.84 -6.11
N ASN A 465 15.74 -21.05 -6.19
CA ASN A 465 16.34 -22.32 -6.63
C ASN A 465 16.51 -23.37 -5.51
N THR A 466 16.22 -23.06 -4.24
CA THR A 466 16.37 -24.01 -3.11
C THR A 466 15.09 -24.75 -2.72
N LEU A 467 13.95 -24.43 -3.35
CA LEU A 467 12.70 -25.18 -3.21
C LEU A 467 12.67 -26.29 -4.28
N LYS A 468 13.22 -27.45 -3.96
CA LYS A 468 12.98 -28.72 -4.67
C LYS A 468 12.27 -29.69 -3.76
#